data_AF-A0A9Q3CGR9-F1
#
_entry.id   AF-A0A9Q3CGR9-F1
#
_cell.length_a   1.000
_cell.length_b   1.000
_cell.length_c   1.000
_cell.angle_alpha   90.00
_cell.angle_beta   90.00
_cell.angle_gamma   90.00
#
_symmetry.space_group_name_H-M   'P 1'
#
loop_
_entity.id
_entity.type
_entity.pdbx_description
1 polymer ?
#
loop_
_entity_poly.entity_id
_entity_poly.type
_entity_poly.pdbx_seq_one_letter_code
_entity_poly.pdbx_strand_id
1 'polypeptide(L)'
;MTVERVKAFESFRQAFRTAPLLLMTDFNNPYKLHMNASGDGLGSALCHLQILNDKTVEGPICFISRKIKPTEARYVSQPWKSTLFDPNMAYPCHIQYMEIWPYP
;
A
#
# COMPACT_ATOMS: atom_id res chain seq x y z
N MET A 1 -3.74 -26.15 -13.56
CA MET A 1 -4.34 -24.93 -12.99
C MET A 1 -5.12 -25.35 -11.76
N THR A 2 -4.81 -24.86 -10.55
CA THR A 2 -5.55 -25.24 -9.33
C THR A 2 -6.79 -24.36 -9.15
N VAL A 3 -7.83 -24.88 -8.50
CA VAL A 3 -9.10 -24.16 -8.27
C VAL A 3 -8.88 -22.84 -7.51
N GLU A 4 -7.94 -22.82 -6.56
CA GLU A 4 -7.57 -21.62 -5.80
C GLU A 4 -6.99 -20.52 -6.69
N ARG A 5 -6.14 -20.89 -7.66
CA ARG A 5 -5.53 -19.91 -8.58
C ARG A 5 -6.57 -19.29 -9.49
N VAL A 6 -7.57 -20.07 -9.92
CA VAL A 6 -8.67 -19.57 -10.75
C VAL A 6 -9.54 -18.60 -9.95
N LYS A 7 -9.92 -18.96 -8.71
CA LYS A 7 -10.68 -18.06 -7.83
C LYS A 7 -9.93 -16.75 -7.52
N ALA A 8 -8.64 -16.84 -7.22
CA ALA A 8 -7.81 -15.67 -6.96
C ALA A 8 -7.68 -14.77 -8.21
N PHE A 9 -7.58 -15.38 -9.39
CA PHE A 9 -7.56 -14.63 -10.65
C PHE A 9 -8.90 -13.94 -10.93
N GLU A 10 -10.02 -14.61 -10.70
CA GLU A 10 -11.36 -14.05 -10.90
C GLU A 10 -11.65 -12.90 -9.94
N SER A 11 -11.31 -13.05 -8.65
CA SER A 11 -11.48 -11.98 -7.67
C SER A 11 -10.63 -10.75 -8.01
N PHE A 12 -9.38 -10.98 -8.41
CA PHE A 12 -8.49 -9.92 -8.90
C PHE A 12 -9.08 -9.23 -10.13
N ARG A 13 -9.55 -10.00 -11.12
CA ARG A 13 -10.16 -9.46 -12.34
C ARG A 13 -11.40 -8.62 -12.05
N GLN A 14 -12.22 -9.03 -11.08
CA GLN A 14 -13.40 -8.28 -10.68
C GLN A 14 -13.03 -6.96 -10.00
N ALA A 15 -12.04 -6.97 -9.09
CA ALA A 15 -11.55 -5.76 -8.42
C ALA A 15 -10.98 -4.73 -9.42
N PHE A 16 -10.31 -5.18 -10.48
CA PHE A 16 -9.81 -4.29 -11.54
C PHE A 16 -10.92 -3.69 -12.41
N ARG A 17 -12.05 -4.40 -12.57
CA ARG A 17 -13.21 -3.88 -13.30
C ARG A 17 -13.96 -2.80 -12.54
N THR A 18 -13.94 -2.84 -11.21
CA THR A 18 -14.56 -1.84 -10.34
C THR A 18 -13.56 -0.74 -9.97
N ALA A 19 -12.72 -0.32 -10.92
CA ALA A 19 -11.55 0.52 -10.67
C ALA A 19 -11.86 1.66 -9.68
N PRO A 20 -11.12 1.76 -8.56
CA PRO A 20 -11.35 2.81 -7.58
C PRO A 20 -11.10 4.17 -8.23
N LEU A 21 -11.97 5.14 -7.94
CA LEU A 21 -11.83 6.49 -8.44
C LEU A 21 -10.55 7.09 -7.85
N LEU A 22 -9.58 7.38 -8.72
CA LEU A 22 -8.34 8.03 -8.33
C LEU A 22 -8.57 9.52 -8.18
N LEU A 23 -8.11 10.07 -7.07
CA LEU A 23 -8.18 11.50 -6.81
C LEU A 23 -7.05 12.23 -7.55
N MET A 24 -7.34 13.47 -7.98
CA MET A 24 -6.31 14.37 -8.50
C MET A 24 -5.36 14.78 -7.37
N THR A 25 -4.09 15.03 -7.66
CA THR A 25 -3.14 15.56 -6.66
C THR A 25 -3.47 17.00 -6.28
N ASP A 26 -3.45 17.31 -4.99
CA ASP A 26 -3.37 18.70 -4.49
C ASP A 26 -2.05 18.86 -3.71
N PHE A 27 -1.30 19.91 -4.01
CA PHE A 27 0.04 20.13 -3.46
C PHE A 27 0.02 20.92 -2.16
N ASN A 28 -1.15 21.40 -1.70
CA ASN A 28 -1.26 22.16 -0.47
C ASN A 28 -1.51 21.28 0.76
N ASN A 29 -1.89 20.02 0.55
CA ASN A 29 -2.28 19.09 1.59
C ASN A 29 -1.22 17.97 1.75
N PRO A 30 -1.12 17.35 2.93
CA PRO A 30 -0.19 16.26 3.15
C PRO A 30 -0.61 15.00 2.39
N TYR A 31 0.37 14.24 1.91
CA TYR A 31 0.15 12.92 1.34
C TYR A 31 0.34 11.84 2.40
N LYS A 32 -0.45 10.76 2.29
CA LYS A 32 -0.32 9.56 3.11
C LYS A 32 0.12 8.40 2.25
N LEU A 33 1.26 7.82 2.56
CA LEU A 33 1.78 6.66 1.85
C LEU A 33 1.50 5.40 2.66
N HIS A 34 0.63 4.54 2.13
CA HIS A 34 0.37 3.21 2.68
C HIS A 34 1.30 2.23 1.98
N MET A 35 2.16 1.56 2.72
CA MET A 35 3.13 0.61 2.19
C MET A 35 2.91 -0.76 2.82
N ASN A 36 2.92 -1.80 1.99
CA ASN A 36 2.98 -3.19 2.43
C ASN A 36 4.12 -3.89 1.69
N ALA A 37 5.03 -4.50 2.45
CA ALA A 37 6.17 -5.23 1.93
C ALA A 37 6.06 -6.71 2.31
N SER A 38 6.33 -7.58 1.35
CA SER A 38 6.64 -8.99 1.58
C SER A 38 8.11 -9.26 1.27
N GLY A 39 8.61 -10.48 1.50
CA GLY A 39 9.99 -10.84 1.14
C GLY A 39 10.32 -10.69 -0.35
N ASP A 40 9.31 -10.73 -1.23
CA ASP A 40 9.50 -10.75 -2.68
C ASP A 40 9.03 -9.47 -3.40
N GLY A 41 8.14 -8.68 -2.77
CA GLY A 41 7.48 -7.56 -3.43
C GLY A 41 7.08 -6.44 -2.48
N LEU A 42 7.06 -5.23 -3.03
CA LEU A 42 6.60 -4.01 -2.38
C LEU A 42 5.35 -3.53 -3.11
N GLY A 43 4.27 -3.30 -2.36
CA GLY A 43 3.06 -2.67 -2.84
C GLY A 43 2.76 -1.41 -2.02
N SER A 44 2.29 -0.37 -2.69
CA SER A 44 1.95 0.88 -2.04
C SER A 44 0.76 1.58 -2.67
N ALA A 45 -0.01 2.27 -1.82
CA ALA A 45 -1.02 3.23 -2.21
C ALA A 45 -0.61 4.61 -1.70
N LEU A 46 -0.47 5.57 -2.61
CA LEU A 46 -0.36 6.98 -2.28
C LEU A 46 -1.78 7.53 -2.16
N CYS A 47 -2.15 7.94 -0.96
CA CYS A 47 -3.44 8.53 -0.62
C CYS A 47 -3.28 10.01 -0.26
N HIS A 48 -4.39 10.73 -0.33
CA HIS A 48 -4.41 12.15 -0.04
C HIS A 48 -5.74 12.58 0.56
N LEU A 49 -5.66 13.57 1.45
CA LEU A 49 -6.82 14.15 2.10
C LEU A 49 -7.37 15.26 1.21
N GLN A 50 -8.62 15.11 0.77
CA GLN A 50 -9.33 16.10 -0.02
C GLN A 50 -10.66 16.46 0.61
N ILE A 51 -11.11 17.70 0.39
CA ILE A 51 -12.44 18.13 0.79
C ILE A 51 -13.36 17.93 -0.42
N LEU A 52 -14.23 16.93 -0.35
CA LEU A 52 -15.24 16.65 -1.36
C LEU A 52 -16.62 16.85 -0.73
N ASN A 53 -17.44 17.74 -1.29
CA ASN A 53 -18.78 18.07 -0.77
C ASN A 53 -18.76 18.42 0.73
N ASP A 54 -17.86 19.33 1.13
CA ASP A 54 -17.65 19.78 2.52
C ASP A 54 -17.23 18.69 3.52
N LYS A 55 -16.79 17.52 3.03
CA LYS A 55 -16.28 16.43 3.86
C LYS A 55 -14.84 16.10 3.51
N THR A 56 -14.01 15.96 4.52
CA THR A 56 -12.64 15.45 4.36
C THR A 56 -12.69 13.96 4.06
N VAL A 57 -12.29 13.59 2.86
CA VAL A 57 -12.21 12.20 2.38
C VAL A 57 -10.76 11.89 2.06
N GLU A 58 -10.28 10.76 2.57
CA GLU A 58 -9.01 10.18 2.13
C GLU A 58 -9.27 9.32 0.90
N GLY A 59 -8.59 9.60 -0.21
CA GLY A 59 -8.68 8.75 -1.39
C GLY A 59 -7.33 8.50 -2.05
N PRO A 60 -7.22 7.38 -2.80
CA PRO A 60 -6.00 7.01 -3.48
C PRO A 60 -5.76 7.92 -4.70
N ILE A 61 -4.53 8.40 -4.84
CA ILE A 61 -4.04 9.08 -6.05
C ILE A 61 -3.41 8.05 -6.99
N CYS A 62 -2.60 7.15 -6.44
CA CYS A 62 -1.79 6.24 -7.22
C CYS A 62 -1.51 4.96 -6.45
N PHE A 63 -1.48 3.84 -7.18
CA PHE A 63 -0.97 2.57 -6.69
C PHE A 63 0.34 2.25 -7.39
N ILE A 64 1.39 1.98 -6.61
CA ILE A 64 2.69 1.58 -7.15
C ILE A 64 3.12 0.25 -6.53
N SER A 65 3.50 -0.68 -7.40
CA SER A 65 3.95 -2.00 -7.01
C SER A 65 5.25 -2.33 -7.74
N ARG A 66 6.23 -2.88 -7.04
CA ARG A 66 7.48 -3.33 -7.64
C ARG A 66 8.03 -4.57 -6.96
N LYS A 67 8.79 -5.37 -7.70
CA LYS A 67 9.60 -6.43 -7.09
C LYS A 67 10.75 -5.83 -6.30
N ILE A 68 11.07 -6.49 -5.18
CA ILE A 68 12.25 -6.19 -4.38
C ILE A 68 13.47 -6.67 -5.17
N LYS A 69 14.50 -5.82 -5.27
CA LYS A 69 15.77 -6.22 -5.90
C LYS A 69 16.50 -7.20 -4.96
N PRO A 70 17.28 -8.16 -5.49
CA PRO A 70 18.03 -9.11 -4.65
C PRO A 70 18.92 -8.44 -3.58
N THR A 71 19.48 -7.28 -3.90
CA THR A 71 20.26 -6.47 -2.95
C THR A 71 19.39 -5.85 -1.86
N GLU A 72 18.16 -5.45 -2.19
CA GLU A 72 17.20 -4.85 -1.27
C GLU A 72 16.65 -5.89 -0.28
N ALA A 73 16.45 -7.13 -0.73
CA ALA A 73 15.98 -8.24 0.10
C ALA A 73 16.89 -8.50 1.32
N ARG A 74 18.19 -8.18 1.21
CA ARG A 74 19.17 -8.33 2.30
C ARG A 74 19.02 -7.28 3.42
N TYR A 75 18.36 -6.16 3.15
CA TYR A 75 18.08 -5.16 4.20
C TYR A 75 16.84 -5.51 5.02
N VAL A 76 15.90 -6.26 4.44
CA VAL A 76 14.64 -6.65 5.10
C VAL A 76 14.86 -7.71 6.19
N SER A 77 16.02 -8.38 6.19
CA SER A 77 16.41 -9.40 7.16
C SER A 77 17.05 -8.87 8.45
N GLN A 78 16.93 -7.58 8.78
CA GLN A 78 17.30 -7.12 10.12
C GLN A 78 16.20 -7.50 11.12
N PRO A 79 16.52 -8.23 12.21
CA PRO A 79 15.53 -8.59 13.21
C PRO A 79 15.00 -7.34 13.90
N TRP A 80 13.73 -7.07 13.63
CA TRP A 80 12.84 -6.11 14.29
C TRP A 80 13.06 -6.08 15.82
N LYS A 81 13.50 -4.93 16.35
CA LYS A 81 13.57 -4.71 17.81
C LYS A 81 12.70 -3.56 18.31
N SER A 82 11.85 -2.94 17.48
CA SER A 82 11.23 -1.68 17.92
C SER A 82 9.76 -1.43 17.61
N THR A 83 8.96 -2.38 17.11
CA THR A 83 7.50 -2.11 17.04
C THR A 83 6.63 -3.37 17.00
N LEU A 84 5.96 -3.60 18.14
CA LEU A 84 4.66 -4.27 18.34
C LEU A 84 4.34 -5.43 17.39
N PHE A 85 4.90 -6.59 17.70
CA PHE A 85 4.50 -7.88 17.12
C PHE A 85 3.21 -8.36 17.78
N ASP A 86 2.16 -8.55 16.99
CA ASP A 86 1.00 -9.33 17.36
C ASP A 86 1.29 -10.81 16.99
N PRO A 87 1.45 -11.72 17.96
CA PRO A 87 1.99 -13.07 17.73
C PRO A 87 1.07 -14.01 16.93
N ASN A 88 -0.13 -13.56 16.54
CA ASN A 88 -1.11 -14.35 15.80
C ASN A 88 -1.13 -14.08 14.28
N MET A 89 -0.27 -13.17 13.77
CA MET A 89 -0.28 -12.81 12.35
C MET A 89 0.69 -13.70 11.54
N ALA A 90 0.12 -14.65 10.79
CA ALA A 90 0.83 -15.73 10.09
C ALA A 90 1.86 -15.29 9.01
N TYR A 91 1.93 -14.00 8.68
CA TYR A 91 3.00 -13.39 7.87
C TYR A 91 3.17 -11.94 8.35
N PRO A 92 4.38 -11.45 8.65
CA PRO A 92 4.57 -10.07 9.07
C PRO A 92 4.40 -9.12 7.88
N CYS A 93 3.16 -8.87 7.47
CA CYS A 93 2.80 -7.81 6.55
C CYS A 93 2.77 -6.51 7.36
N HIS A 94 3.88 -5.79 7.41
CA HIS A 94 3.93 -4.50 8.10
C HIS A 94 3.28 -3.43 7.21
N ILE A 95 2.09 -2.97 7.60
CA ILE A 95 1.50 -1.76 7.03
C ILE A 95 2.23 -0.57 7.67
N GLN A 96 3.13 0.03 6.91
CA GLN A 96 3.80 1.28 7.33
C GLN A 96 3.07 2.47 6.74
N TYR A 97 2.91 3.50 7.56
CA TYR A 97 2.30 4.77 7.21
C TYR A 97 3.38 5.85 7.25
N MET A 98 3.48 6.64 6.20
CA MET A 98 4.36 7.80 6.14
C MET A 98 3.56 9.02 5.67
N GLU A 99 3.60 10.08 6.47
CA GLU A 99 3.09 11.39 6.07
C GLU A 99 4.18 12.16 5.33
N ILE A 100 3.85 12.63 4.13
CA ILE A 100 4.75 13.40 3.28
C ILE A 100 4.15 14.80 3.15
N TRP A 101 4.84 15.78 3.73
CA TRP A 101 4.48 17.19 3.59
C TRP A 101 5.04 17.74 2.28
N PRO A 102 4.26 18.54 1.54
CA PRO A 102 4.81 19.32 0.43
C PRO A 102 5.93 20.24 0.96
N TYR A 103 7.00 20.42 0.18
CA TYR A 103 8.08 21.33 0.53
C TYR A 103 7.52 22.76 0.71
N PRO A 104 8.07 23.57 1.65
CA PRO A 104 7.66 24.96 1.84
C PRO A 104 7.96 25.84 0.61
#